data_AF-A0A419EC00-F1
#
_entry.id   AF-A0A419EC00-F1
#
_cell.length_a   1.000
_cell.length_b   1.000
_cell.length_c   1.000
_cell.angle_alpha   90.00
_cell.angle_beta   90.00
_cell.angle_gamma   90.00
#
_symmetry.space_group_name_H-M   'P 1'
#
loop_
_entity.id
_entity.type
_entity.pdbx_description
1 polymer ?
#
loop_
_entity_poly.entity_id
_entity_poly.type
_entity_poly.pdbx_seq_one_letter_code
_entity_poly.pdbx_strand_id
1 'polypeptide(L)'
;MPEPSLEQIRKIVEERKKKGETVMPSLIPGPDVAVDNEGKVVVVEVATTGAVVASRPVSQVPKDTFASDMARYTKEQSFVKSKMPSNTYRIDDRGVEGWVYSVKTGSPYFDAYTFFMYFDSGYYYVKLIEPDEAGKHEVTRCHLFPDGKLCLSMSNGGGYSEMGQTYSKSVIWAKGFSEYLREGSFPFVW
;
A
#
# COMPACT_ATOMS: atom_id res chain seq x y z
N MET A 1 3.88 10.51 8.91
CA MET A 1 3.92 9.42 9.93
C MET A 1 5.31 8.80 9.90
N PRO A 2 5.77 7.98 10.87
CA PRO A 2 7.01 7.23 10.65
C PRO A 2 6.85 6.33 9.41
N GLU A 3 7.92 6.21 8.61
CA GLU A 3 7.90 5.40 7.40
C GLU A 3 7.57 3.92 7.73
N PRO A 4 6.68 3.26 6.97
CA PRO A 4 6.32 1.86 7.22
C PRO A 4 7.53 0.92 7.18
N SER A 5 7.69 0.07 8.21
CA SER A 5 8.77 -0.92 8.25
C SER A 5 8.56 -2.03 7.23
N LEU A 6 9.59 -2.32 6.43
CA LEU A 6 9.56 -3.40 5.44
C LEU A 6 9.29 -4.77 6.10
N GLU A 7 9.90 -5.02 7.25
CA GLU A 7 9.73 -6.28 7.99
C GLU A 7 8.28 -6.44 8.49
N GLN A 8 7.70 -5.36 9.01
CA GLN A 8 6.29 -5.37 9.44
C GLN A 8 5.35 -5.62 8.27
N ILE A 9 5.57 -4.95 7.12
CA ILE A 9 4.75 -5.16 5.92
C ILE A 9 4.87 -6.61 5.42
N ARG A 10 6.08 -7.16 5.33
CA ARG A 10 6.31 -8.56 4.92
C ARG A 10 5.54 -9.53 5.81
N LYS A 11 5.60 -9.35 7.13
CA LYS A 11 4.86 -10.18 8.08
C LYS A 11 3.35 -10.14 7.83
N ILE A 12 2.78 -8.96 7.63
CA ILE A 12 1.34 -8.80 7.34
C ILE A 12 0.98 -9.52 6.03
N VAL A 13 1.79 -9.34 4.97
CA VAL A 13 1.56 -9.98 3.66
C VAL A 13 1.65 -11.50 3.75
N GLU A 14 2.64 -12.04 4.47
CA GLU A 14 2.79 -13.48 4.69
C GLU A 14 1.62 -14.09 5.48
N GLU A 15 1.20 -13.43 6.55
CA GLU A 15 0.06 -13.87 7.36
C GLU A 15 -1.23 -13.91 6.55
N ARG A 16 -1.46 -12.91 5.69
CA ARG A 16 -2.61 -12.89 4.77
C ARG A 16 -2.55 -14.01 3.73
N LYS A 17 -1.37 -14.25 3.13
CA LYS A 17 -1.17 -15.37 2.18
C LYS A 17 -1.48 -16.72 2.83
N LYS A 18 -1.03 -16.94 4.07
CA LYS A 18 -1.29 -18.19 4.83
C LYS A 18 -2.77 -18.41 5.11
N LYS A 19 -3.56 -17.34 5.29
CA LYS A 19 -5.01 -17.41 5.53
C LYS A 19 -5.83 -17.66 4.27
N GLY A 20 -5.21 -17.65 3.08
CA GLY A 20 -5.93 -17.84 1.82
C GLY A 20 -6.96 -16.74 1.54
N GLU A 21 -6.80 -15.57 2.14
CA GLU A 21 -7.70 -14.43 1.95
C GLU A 21 -7.65 -13.99 0.49
N THR A 22 -8.66 -14.42 -0.27
CA THR A 22 -8.86 -14.00 -1.66
C THR A 22 -9.58 -12.65 -1.61
N VAL A 23 -8.95 -11.64 -2.20
CA VAL A 23 -9.23 -10.21 -2.03
C VAL A 23 -10.69 -9.85 -2.31
N MET A 24 -11.41 -9.43 -1.26
CA MET A 24 -12.38 -8.34 -1.37
C MET A 24 -11.72 -7.12 -0.73
N PRO A 25 -11.69 -5.94 -1.38
CA PRO A 25 -11.33 -4.73 -0.67
C PRO A 25 -12.32 -4.61 0.49
N SER A 26 -11.81 -4.58 1.73
CA SER A 26 -12.63 -4.12 2.85
C SER A 26 -13.15 -2.74 2.45
N LEU A 27 -14.44 -2.68 2.10
CA LEU A 27 -15.15 -1.44 1.78
C LEU A 27 -15.35 -0.59 3.04
N ILE A 28 -15.01 -1.15 4.20
CA ILE A 28 -15.18 -0.53 5.49
C ILE A 28 -13.77 -0.16 5.96
N PRO A 29 -13.46 1.14 6.16
CA PRO A 29 -12.35 1.54 7.00
C PRO A 29 -12.44 0.79 8.34
N GLY A 30 -11.33 0.69 9.10
CA GLY A 30 -11.36 0.11 10.44
C GLY A 30 -12.54 0.62 11.29
N PRO A 31 -12.90 -0.13 12.35
CA PRO A 31 -14.18 0.03 13.04
C PRO A 31 -14.45 1.49 13.44
N ASP A 32 -15.70 1.93 13.27
CA ASP A 32 -16.07 3.31 13.57
C ASP A 32 -15.98 3.53 15.07
N VAL A 33 -15.19 4.52 15.48
CA VAL A 33 -15.07 4.91 16.87
C VAL A 33 -16.22 5.87 17.20
N ALA A 34 -16.99 5.55 18.23
CA ALA A 34 -18.07 6.40 18.71
C ALA A 34 -17.92 6.69 20.20
N VAL A 35 -18.67 7.69 20.67
CA VAL A 35 -18.74 8.03 22.09
C VAL A 35 -20.15 7.77 22.59
N ASP A 36 -20.27 7.03 23.70
CA ASP A 36 -21.55 6.77 24.35
C ASP A 36 -22.02 7.95 25.22
N ASN A 37 -23.17 7.80 25.85
CA ASN A 37 -23.76 8.82 26.73
C ASN A 37 -23.02 9.01 28.07
N GLU A 38 -22.02 8.18 28.37
CA GLU A 38 -21.14 8.27 29.55
C GLU A 38 -19.76 8.86 29.20
N GLY A 39 -19.52 9.20 27.92
CA GLY A 39 -18.24 9.72 27.45
C GLY A 39 -17.18 8.63 27.20
N LYS A 40 -17.57 7.35 27.14
CA LYS A 40 -16.64 6.25 26.84
C LYS A 40 -16.50 6.04 25.34
N VAL A 41 -15.28 5.71 24.94
CA VAL A 41 -14.94 5.35 23.56
C VAL A 41 -15.39 3.92 23.31
N VAL A 42 -16.27 3.73 22.34
CA VAL A 42 -16.76 2.42 21.89
C VAL A 42 -16.33 2.16 20.45
N VAL A 43 -15.93 0.93 20.19
CA VAL A 43 -15.56 0.44 18.85
C VAL A 43 -16.82 -0.15 18.22
N VAL A 44 -17.34 0.49 17.18
CA VAL A 44 -18.53 0.04 16.47
C VAL A 44 -18.11 -0.90 15.35
N GLU A 45 -18.36 -2.19 15.52
CA GLU A 45 -18.35 -3.13 14.41
C GLU A 45 -19.60 -2.89 13.56
N VAL A 46 -19.42 -2.30 12.38
CA VAL A 46 -20.51 -2.14 11.42
C VAL A 46 -20.76 -3.51 10.78
N ALA A 47 -21.73 -4.25 11.32
CA ALA A 47 -22.23 -5.45 10.67
C ALA A 47 -22.73 -5.11 9.25
N THR A 48 -22.54 -6.02 8.30
CA THR A 48 -22.88 -5.89 6.87
C THR A 48 -24.36 -5.55 6.61
N THR A 49 -25.21 -5.69 7.64
CA THR A 49 -26.65 -5.45 7.63
C THR A 49 -27.06 -4.09 8.23
N GLY A 50 -26.12 -3.26 8.67
CA GLY A 50 -26.39 -1.92 9.23
C GLY A 50 -27.03 -1.91 10.63
N ALA A 51 -27.12 -3.06 11.31
CA ALA A 51 -27.68 -3.16 12.65
C ALA A 51 -26.59 -2.96 13.72
N VAL A 52 -26.61 -1.82 14.41
CA VAL A 52 -25.77 -1.53 15.58
C VAL A 52 -26.37 -2.22 16.81
N VAL A 53 -25.71 -3.26 17.32
CA VAL A 53 -26.15 -3.99 18.52
C VAL A 53 -25.51 -3.37 19.77
N ALA A 54 -26.33 -2.67 20.55
CA ALA A 54 -26.17 -2.33 21.97
C ALA A 54 -24.94 -1.53 22.44
N SER A 55 -24.91 -0.25 22.07
CA SER A 55 -24.85 0.90 23.00
C SER A 55 -25.22 2.10 22.14
N ARG A 56 -26.35 2.77 22.37
CA ARG A 56 -26.82 3.88 21.51
C ARG A 56 -25.69 4.91 21.37
N PRO A 57 -25.01 4.99 20.22
CA PRO A 57 -23.97 5.99 20.03
C PRO A 57 -24.64 7.36 20.06
N VAL A 58 -24.20 8.26 20.93
CA VAL A 58 -24.76 9.62 20.99
C VAL A 58 -24.07 10.52 19.97
N SER A 59 -22.79 10.24 19.70
CA SER A 59 -22.01 10.97 18.72
C SER A 59 -21.06 10.01 18.01
N GLN A 60 -21.17 9.97 16.68
CA GLN A 60 -20.07 9.45 15.87
C GLN A 60 -18.94 10.46 15.94
N VAL A 61 -17.71 9.99 16.18
CA VAL A 61 -16.54 10.87 16.07
C VAL A 61 -16.47 11.29 14.60
N PRO A 62 -16.73 12.57 14.26
CA PRO A 62 -16.61 13.02 12.89
C PRO A 62 -15.15 12.80 12.50
N LYS A 63 -14.91 12.05 11.42
CA LYS A 63 -13.54 11.83 10.92
C LYS A 63 -12.92 13.13 10.40
N ASP A 64 -13.63 14.24 10.50
CA ASP A 64 -13.46 15.57 9.91
C ASP A 64 -12.15 16.26 10.30
N THR A 65 -11.68 16.11 11.55
CA THR A 65 -10.34 16.58 11.97
C THR A 65 -9.22 15.68 11.42
N PHE A 66 -9.56 14.47 10.98
CA PHE A 66 -8.71 13.48 10.29
C PHE A 66 -9.08 13.31 8.79
N ALA A 67 -9.94 14.18 8.24
CA ALA A 67 -10.63 13.96 6.96
C ALA A 67 -9.91 14.48 5.72
N SER A 68 -8.68 15.00 5.86
CA SER A 68 -7.82 15.27 4.70
C SER A 68 -7.66 14.02 3.80
N ASP A 69 -7.86 12.82 4.37
CA ASP A 69 -7.70 11.56 3.66
C ASP A 69 -8.94 10.93 3.07
N MET A 70 -10.17 11.33 3.41
CA MET A 70 -11.34 10.68 2.79
C MET A 70 -11.45 10.96 1.30
N ALA A 71 -11.10 12.18 0.87
CA ALA A 71 -11.03 12.53 -0.54
C ALA A 71 -9.88 11.81 -1.26
N ARG A 72 -8.70 11.70 -0.62
CA ARG A 72 -7.55 10.92 -1.13
C ARG A 72 -7.94 9.46 -1.28
N TYR A 73 -8.42 8.85 -0.21
CA TYR A 73 -8.82 7.46 -0.15
C TYR A 73 -9.90 7.11 -1.18
N THR A 74 -10.91 7.97 -1.38
CA THR A 74 -11.93 7.74 -2.41
C THR A 74 -11.33 7.74 -3.81
N LYS A 75 -10.37 8.66 -4.09
CA LYS A 75 -9.63 8.69 -5.36
C LYS A 75 -8.75 7.46 -5.52
N GLU A 76 -8.02 7.05 -4.49
CA GLU A 76 -7.19 5.85 -4.48
C GLU A 76 -8.03 4.59 -4.75
N GLN A 77 -9.15 4.42 -4.04
CA GLN A 77 -10.06 3.31 -4.26
C GLN A 77 -10.58 3.25 -5.70
N SER A 78 -10.98 4.40 -6.25
CA SER A 78 -11.45 4.49 -7.64
C SER A 78 -10.36 4.10 -8.62
N PHE A 79 -9.13 4.56 -8.38
CA PHE A 79 -7.96 4.20 -9.19
C PHE A 79 -7.64 2.70 -9.09
N VAL A 80 -7.56 2.15 -7.88
CA VAL A 80 -7.28 0.72 -7.64
C VAL A 80 -8.29 -0.16 -8.36
N LYS A 81 -9.59 0.12 -8.19
CA LYS A 81 -10.67 -0.66 -8.80
C LYS A 81 -10.65 -0.64 -10.33
N SER A 82 -10.16 0.45 -10.94
CA SER A 82 -10.25 0.66 -12.39
C SER A 82 -8.94 0.49 -13.15
N LYS A 83 -7.78 0.57 -12.49
CA LYS A 83 -6.45 0.65 -13.14
C LYS A 83 -5.39 -0.29 -12.58
N MET A 84 -5.56 -0.81 -11.36
CA MET A 84 -4.58 -1.71 -10.76
C MET A 84 -4.98 -3.18 -10.94
N PRO A 85 -4.05 -4.14 -10.76
CA PRO A 85 -4.36 -5.56 -10.92
C PRO A 85 -5.41 -6.01 -9.90
N SER A 86 -6.23 -7.00 -10.25
CA SER A 86 -7.33 -7.49 -9.42
C SER A 86 -6.91 -8.10 -8.08
N ASN A 87 -5.62 -8.42 -7.91
CA ASN A 87 -5.03 -8.88 -6.66
C ASN A 87 -4.62 -7.74 -5.71
N THR A 88 -4.97 -6.48 -6.04
CA THR A 88 -4.62 -5.32 -5.21
C THR A 88 -5.53 -5.22 -3.99
N TYR A 89 -4.96 -5.07 -2.80
CA TYR A 89 -5.71 -4.96 -1.55
C TYR A 89 -5.10 -3.93 -0.60
N ARG A 90 -5.92 -3.39 0.32
CA ARG A 90 -5.48 -2.41 1.32
C ARG A 90 -4.94 -3.08 2.58
N ILE A 91 -3.84 -2.57 3.11
CA ILE A 91 -3.39 -2.79 4.49
C ILE A 91 -3.72 -1.52 5.29
N ASP A 92 -4.28 -1.71 6.47
CA ASP A 92 -4.55 -0.67 7.47
C ASP A 92 -4.41 -1.34 8.85
N ASP A 93 -3.16 -1.63 9.24
CA ASP A 93 -2.84 -2.37 10.47
C ASP A 93 -1.59 -1.78 11.13
N ARG A 94 -1.63 -1.55 12.45
CA ARG A 94 -0.48 -1.14 13.28
C ARG A 94 0.34 0.05 12.75
N GLY A 95 -0.32 1.05 12.17
CA GLY A 95 0.37 2.22 11.59
C GLY A 95 0.96 2.00 10.20
N VAL A 96 0.69 0.85 9.59
CA VAL A 96 0.96 0.57 8.18
C VAL A 96 -0.35 0.76 7.40
N GLU A 97 -0.42 1.82 6.62
CA GLU A 97 -1.54 2.09 5.72
C GLU A 97 -1.06 2.15 4.27
N GLY A 98 -1.70 1.42 3.38
CA GLY A 98 -1.37 1.45 1.95
C GLY A 98 -1.98 0.32 1.14
N TRP A 99 -1.49 0.15 -0.08
CA TRP A 99 -1.99 -0.81 -1.06
C TRP A 99 -0.92 -1.83 -1.41
N VAL A 100 -1.22 -3.11 -1.22
CA VAL A 100 -0.40 -4.21 -1.71
C VAL A 100 -0.93 -4.69 -3.03
N TYR A 101 -0.03 -4.95 -3.97
CA TYR A 101 -0.36 -5.51 -5.28
C TYR A 101 0.81 -6.36 -5.76
N SER A 102 0.51 -7.36 -6.58
CA SER A 102 1.55 -8.17 -7.22
C SER A 102 1.44 -8.06 -8.73
N VAL A 103 2.59 -7.96 -9.39
CA VAL A 103 2.69 -7.91 -10.85
C VAL A 103 3.60 -9.03 -11.33
N LYS A 104 3.36 -9.50 -12.55
CA LYS A 104 4.22 -10.44 -13.23
C LYS A 104 4.78 -9.76 -14.47
N THR A 105 6.10 -9.77 -14.63
CA THR A 105 6.72 -9.22 -15.83
C THR A 105 6.37 -10.06 -17.05
N GLY A 106 6.46 -9.45 -18.23
CA GLY A 106 6.22 -10.15 -19.49
C GLY A 106 7.38 -11.05 -19.90
N SER A 107 7.29 -11.59 -21.12
CA SER A 107 8.41 -12.24 -21.79
C SER A 107 9.64 -11.33 -21.83
N PRO A 108 10.87 -11.87 -21.66
CA PRO A 108 11.19 -13.30 -21.53
C PRO A 108 11.23 -13.83 -20.08
N TYR A 109 11.13 -12.98 -19.05
CA TYR A 109 11.50 -13.37 -17.68
C TYR A 109 10.36 -13.92 -16.85
N PHE A 110 9.15 -13.36 -17.00
CA PHE A 110 7.98 -13.82 -16.24
C PHE A 110 8.14 -13.79 -14.71
N ASP A 111 8.99 -12.90 -14.20
CA ASP A 111 9.25 -12.73 -12.76
C ASP A 111 8.05 -12.13 -12.04
N ALA A 112 7.83 -12.55 -10.79
CA ALA A 112 6.77 -12.04 -9.95
C ALA A 112 7.32 -11.06 -8.90
N TYR A 113 6.63 -9.94 -8.74
CA TYR A 113 6.96 -8.92 -7.76
C TYR A 113 5.73 -8.60 -6.92
N THR A 114 5.92 -8.42 -5.62
CA THR A 114 4.89 -7.91 -4.70
C THR A 114 5.36 -6.57 -4.15
N PHE A 115 4.51 -5.56 -4.24
CA PHE A 115 4.80 -4.19 -3.84
C PHE A 115 3.83 -3.70 -2.77
N PHE A 116 4.27 -2.72 -2.00
CA PHE A 116 3.44 -1.97 -1.06
C PHE A 116 3.56 -0.48 -1.37
N MET A 117 2.45 0.15 -1.77
CA MET A 117 2.36 1.58 -2.02
C MET A 117 1.72 2.29 -0.82
N TYR A 118 2.34 3.36 -0.34
CA TYR A 118 1.84 4.16 0.77
C TYR A 118 1.95 5.64 0.47
N PHE A 119 1.08 6.44 1.09
CA PHE A 119 1.12 7.89 1.00
C PHE A 119 1.76 8.45 2.26
N ASP A 120 2.80 9.27 2.09
CA ASP A 120 3.39 10.03 3.18
C ASP A 120 3.78 11.43 2.70
N SER A 121 3.56 12.43 3.55
CA SER A 121 4.04 13.80 3.33
C SER A 121 3.71 14.42 1.95
N GLY A 122 2.57 14.06 1.36
CA GLY A 122 2.12 14.59 0.06
C GLY A 122 2.50 13.75 -1.16
N TYR A 123 3.21 12.63 -0.96
CA TYR A 123 3.73 11.79 -2.03
C TYR A 123 3.39 10.32 -1.80
N TYR A 124 3.26 9.59 -2.90
CA TYR A 124 3.16 8.14 -2.92
C TYR A 124 4.55 7.54 -3.12
N TYR A 125 4.85 6.54 -2.30
CA TYR A 125 6.08 5.78 -2.31
C TYR A 125 5.75 4.30 -2.49
N VAL A 126 6.74 3.51 -2.92
CA VAL A 126 6.58 2.06 -3.07
C VAL A 126 7.73 1.34 -2.39
N LYS A 127 7.42 0.31 -1.61
CA LYS A 127 8.38 -0.67 -1.11
C LYS A 127 8.24 -1.99 -1.86
N LEU A 128 9.37 -2.59 -2.20
CA LEU A 128 9.46 -3.96 -2.71
C LEU A 128 9.33 -4.95 -1.54
N ILE A 129 8.29 -5.77 -1.57
CA ILE A 129 8.04 -6.81 -0.56
C ILE A 129 8.70 -8.11 -1.00
N GLU A 130 8.45 -8.52 -2.24
CA GLU A 130 9.02 -9.72 -2.86
C GLU A 130 9.43 -9.43 -4.31
N PRO A 131 10.54 -10.01 -4.80
CA PRO A 131 11.50 -10.83 -4.06
C PRO A 131 12.26 -10.03 -2.99
N ASP A 132 12.88 -10.72 -2.04
CA ASP A 132 13.70 -10.08 -1.03
C ASP A 132 15.02 -9.61 -1.63
N GLU A 133 15.05 -8.36 -2.11
CA GLU A 133 16.23 -7.78 -2.78
C GLU A 133 16.74 -6.50 -2.10
N ALA A 134 16.02 -6.04 -1.07
CA ALA A 134 16.38 -4.87 -0.30
C ALA A 134 17.76 -5.05 0.35
N GLY A 135 18.65 -4.08 0.13
CA GLY A 135 20.01 -4.09 0.69
C GLY A 135 20.99 -5.04 0.01
N LYS A 136 20.60 -5.72 -1.09
CA LYS A 136 21.47 -6.66 -1.81
C LYS A 136 22.22 -6.05 -2.99
N HIS A 137 21.84 -4.83 -3.40
CA HIS A 137 22.33 -4.17 -4.59
C HIS A 137 22.66 -2.70 -4.31
N GLU A 138 23.53 -2.10 -5.14
CA GLU A 138 23.82 -0.67 -5.08
C GLU A 138 22.61 0.14 -5.61
N VAL A 139 22.15 1.11 -4.82
CA VAL A 139 20.97 1.93 -5.15
C VAL A 139 21.11 2.62 -6.50
N THR A 140 22.29 3.16 -6.80
CA THR A 140 22.60 3.87 -8.05
C THR A 140 22.53 2.98 -9.29
N ARG A 141 22.53 1.65 -9.12
CA ARG A 141 22.47 0.69 -10.23
C ARG A 141 21.10 0.11 -10.47
N CYS A 142 20.25 0.06 -9.45
CA CYS A 142 18.98 -0.66 -9.50
C CYS A 142 17.77 0.12 -8.97
N HIS A 143 17.97 1.34 -8.45
CA HIS A 143 16.92 2.20 -7.90
C HIS A 143 16.10 1.55 -6.77
N LEU A 144 16.72 0.68 -5.98
CA LEU A 144 16.15 0.06 -4.79
C LEU A 144 16.98 0.47 -3.57
N PHE A 145 16.39 1.23 -2.66
CA PHE A 145 17.03 1.61 -1.41
C PHE A 145 17.21 0.39 -0.48
N PRO A 146 18.15 0.43 0.48
CA PRO A 146 18.40 -0.68 1.39
C PRO A 146 17.20 -1.09 2.25
N ASP A 147 16.27 -0.16 2.47
CA ASP A 147 15.02 -0.36 3.22
C ASP A 147 13.87 -0.88 2.33
N GLY A 148 14.17 -1.27 1.10
CA GLY A 148 13.23 -1.78 0.10
C GLY A 148 12.42 -0.72 -0.62
N LYS A 149 12.58 0.58 -0.31
CA LYS A 149 11.87 1.65 -1.01
C LYS A 149 12.43 1.79 -2.43
N LEU A 150 11.54 1.96 -3.41
CA LEU A 150 11.93 2.25 -4.77
C LEU A 150 12.28 3.73 -4.91
N CYS A 151 13.38 4.02 -5.58
CA CYS A 151 13.77 5.36 -5.99
C CYS A 151 13.10 5.71 -7.32
N LEU A 152 11.79 6.00 -7.30
CA LEU A 152 11.01 6.21 -8.52
C LEU A 152 11.20 7.61 -9.14
N SER A 153 11.74 8.56 -8.37
CA SER A 153 12.00 9.92 -8.84
C SER A 153 13.30 10.45 -8.23
N MET A 154 13.96 11.37 -8.94
CA MET A 154 15.19 12.05 -8.48
C MET A 154 14.91 13.11 -7.39
N SER A 155 13.63 13.37 -7.12
CA SER A 155 13.15 14.38 -6.19
C SER A 155 12.24 13.73 -5.14
N ASN A 156 11.90 14.47 -4.08
CA ASN A 156 10.88 14.06 -3.10
C ASN A 156 11.13 12.69 -2.42
N GLY A 157 12.40 12.29 -2.27
CA GLY A 157 12.75 11.01 -1.63
C GLY A 157 12.34 9.76 -2.43
N GLY A 158 12.10 9.89 -3.73
CA GLY A 158 11.77 8.76 -4.62
C GLY A 158 10.27 8.53 -4.88
N GLY A 159 9.40 9.47 -4.50
CA GLY A 159 7.95 9.38 -4.68
C GLY A 159 7.35 10.33 -5.73
N TYR A 160 6.06 10.17 -6.00
CA TYR A 160 5.26 11.07 -6.86
C TYR A 160 3.99 11.54 -6.14
N SER A 161 3.49 12.73 -6.47
CA SER A 161 2.22 13.24 -5.90
C SER A 161 0.99 12.48 -6.40
N GLU A 162 1.12 11.75 -7.51
CA GLU A 162 0.03 10.99 -8.12
C GLU A 162 0.22 9.47 -7.98
N MET A 163 -0.79 8.79 -7.47
CA MET A 163 -0.81 7.32 -7.31
C MET A 163 -0.57 6.60 -8.64
N GLY A 164 -1.15 7.11 -9.74
CA GLY A 164 -1.03 6.47 -11.06
C GLY A 164 0.38 6.53 -11.64
N GLN A 165 1.09 7.64 -11.44
CA GLN A 165 2.49 7.77 -11.85
C GLN A 165 3.37 6.81 -11.04
N THR A 166 3.15 6.77 -9.72
CA THR A 166 3.85 5.87 -8.79
C THR A 166 3.66 4.41 -9.18
N TYR A 167 2.41 4.00 -9.44
CA TYR A 167 2.09 2.65 -9.89
C TYR A 167 2.81 2.33 -11.20
N SER A 168 2.66 3.16 -12.22
CA SER A 168 3.26 2.94 -13.54
C SER A 168 4.78 2.81 -13.47
N LYS A 169 5.44 3.69 -12.67
CA LYS A 169 6.88 3.64 -12.46
C LYS A 169 7.32 2.39 -11.71
N SER A 170 6.55 1.90 -10.73
CA SER A 170 6.87 0.62 -10.05
C SER A 170 6.78 -0.59 -10.98
N VAL A 171 5.84 -0.60 -11.94
CA VAL A 171 5.71 -1.68 -12.94
C VAL A 171 6.87 -1.66 -13.93
N ILE A 172 7.26 -0.46 -14.40
CA ILE A 172 8.45 -0.28 -15.24
C ILE A 172 9.70 -0.71 -14.49
N TRP A 173 9.80 -0.34 -13.21
CA TRP A 173 10.89 -0.75 -12.34
C TRP A 173 10.98 -2.28 -12.25
N ALA A 174 9.87 -3.00 -12.06
CA ALA A 174 9.86 -4.46 -11.99
C ALA A 174 10.47 -5.09 -13.24
N LYS A 175 10.08 -4.61 -14.44
CA LYS A 175 10.67 -5.07 -15.70
C LYS A 175 12.16 -4.77 -15.79
N GLY A 176 12.55 -3.53 -15.49
CA GLY A 176 13.95 -3.12 -15.56
C GLY A 176 14.84 -3.85 -14.56
N PHE A 177 14.30 -4.18 -13.39
CA PHE A 177 14.99 -4.98 -12.38
C PHE A 177 15.11 -6.45 -12.81
N SER A 178 14.09 -7.02 -13.47
CA SER A 178 14.24 -8.35 -14.09
C SER A 178 15.42 -8.38 -15.06
N GLU A 179 15.54 -7.38 -15.93
CA GLU A 179 16.65 -7.26 -16.89
C GLU A 179 18.00 -7.05 -16.16
N TYR A 180 18.05 -6.16 -15.17
CA TYR A 180 19.23 -5.92 -14.34
C TYR A 180 19.78 -7.20 -13.69
N LEU A 181 18.92 -8.07 -13.16
CA LEU A 181 19.35 -9.33 -12.54
C LEU A 181 20.04 -10.30 -13.52
N ARG A 182 19.79 -10.17 -14.83
CA ARG A 182 20.38 -11.04 -15.86
C ARG A 182 21.59 -10.38 -16.52
N GLU A 183 21.50 -9.10 -16.80
CA GLU A 183 22.44 -8.38 -17.67
C GLU A 183 23.36 -7.42 -16.89
N GLY A 184 23.05 -7.16 -15.61
CA GLY A 184 23.82 -6.26 -14.74
C GLY A 184 23.61 -4.77 -15.04
N SER A 185 22.73 -4.44 -15.98
CA SER A 185 22.36 -3.09 -16.40
C SER A 185 20.86 -2.85 -16.34
N PHE A 186 20.45 -1.70 -15.81
CA PHE A 186 19.06 -1.27 -15.86
C PHE A 186 18.77 -0.65 -17.25
N PRO A 187 17.73 -1.11 -17.97
CA PRO A 187 17.51 -0.75 -19.38
C PRO A 187 16.92 0.65 -19.59
N PHE A 188 16.49 1.32 -18.53
CA PHE A 188 15.85 2.63 -18.59
C PHE A 188 16.72 3.65 -17.86
N VAL A 189 16.98 4.78 -18.51
CA VAL A 189 17.56 5.95 -17.85
C VAL A 189 16.44 6.58 -17.00
N TRP A 190 16.69 6.74 -15.71
CA TRP A 190 15.75 7.29 -14.74
C TRP A 190 15.90 8.80 -14.55
#